data_AF-A0A357VD31-F1
#
_entry.id   AF-A0A357VD31-F1
#
_cell.length_a   1.000
_cell.length_b   1.000
_cell.length_c   1.000
_cell.angle_alpha   90.00
_cell.angle_beta   90.00
_cell.angle_gamma   90.00
#
_symmetry.space_group_name_H-M   'P 1'
#
loop_
_entity.id
_entity.type
_entity.pdbx_description
1 polymer ?
#
loop_
_entity_poly.entity_id
_entity_poly.type
_entity_poly.pdbx_seq_one_letter_code
_entity_poly.pdbx_strand_id
1 'polypeptide(L)'
;MLTIRFSRVGRKNRAQFRVVLQQHTAAPTGGHVALLGSYDPHSKIAVLKADKIKEWIAKGAQVSDSAYNLFVKEGVIEGKKRAVKMAKVVVPEASVEGETKPAEEVKVEEKKAEEVKTEEVAPAVEETKAE
;
A
#
# COMPACT_ATOMS: atom_id res chain seq x y z
N MET A 1 21.23 -4.34 -1.28
CA MET A 1 21.39 -5.23 -2.45
C MET A 1 20.20 -5.07 -3.38
N LEU A 2 20.44 -5.24 -4.69
CA LEU A 2 19.36 -5.21 -5.69
C LEU A 2 18.52 -6.48 -5.57
N THR A 3 17.20 -6.28 -5.49
CA THR A 3 16.21 -7.34 -5.32
C THR A 3 15.15 -7.20 -6.41
N ILE A 4 14.85 -8.31 -7.08
CA ILE A 4 13.69 -8.47 -7.94
C ILE A 4 12.51 -8.87 -7.06
N ARG A 5 11.51 -7.99 -6.97
CA ARG A 5 10.34 -8.19 -6.12
C ARG A 5 9.07 -7.68 -6.78
N PHE A 6 7.92 -8.05 -6.22
CA PHE A 6 6.64 -7.54 -6.64
C PHE A 6 6.36 -6.19 -5.99
N SER A 7 5.91 -5.24 -6.80
CA SER A 7 5.33 -3.98 -6.36
C SER A 7 3.82 -4.01 -6.64
N ARG A 8 3.01 -3.71 -5.63
CA ARG A 8 1.56 -3.69 -5.78
C ARG A 8 1.15 -2.39 -6.47
N VAL A 9 0.33 -2.55 -7.49
CA VAL A 9 -0.38 -1.48 -8.20
C VAL A 9 -1.87 -1.83 -8.28
N GLY A 10 -2.70 -0.86 -8.70
CA GLY A 10 -4.14 -1.06 -8.84
C GLY A 10 -4.96 -0.59 -7.62
N ARG A 11 -6.22 -1.00 -7.59
CA ARG A 11 -7.23 -0.48 -6.65
C ARG A 11 -7.38 -1.37 -5.41
N LYS A 12 -8.11 -0.89 -4.42
CA LYS A 12 -8.62 -1.72 -3.31
C LYS A 12 -9.44 -2.88 -3.91
N ASN A 13 -9.23 -4.11 -3.43
CA ASN A 13 -9.87 -5.36 -3.90
C ASN A 13 -9.59 -5.80 -5.35
N ARG A 14 -8.81 -5.03 -6.12
CA ARG A 14 -8.31 -5.42 -7.45
C ARG A 14 -6.83 -5.08 -7.54
N ALA A 15 -6.01 -5.97 -6.97
CA ALA A 15 -4.57 -5.81 -6.95
C ALA A 15 -3.96 -6.31 -8.25
N GLN A 16 -3.05 -5.52 -8.80
CA GLN A 16 -2.16 -5.90 -9.89
C GLN A 16 -0.73 -5.78 -9.39
N PHE A 17 0.20 -6.51 -9.99
CA PHE A 17 1.59 -6.49 -9.57
C PHE A 17 2.50 -6.14 -10.72
N ARG A 18 3.57 -5.39 -10.41
CA ARG A 18 4.70 -5.15 -11.29
C ARG A 18 5.90 -5.91 -10.77
N VAL A 19 6.66 -6.53 -11.66
CA VAL A 19 7.96 -7.13 -11.34
C VAL A 19 9.02 -6.05 -11.54
N VAL A 20 9.63 -5.61 -10.45
CA VAL A 20 10.57 -4.49 -10.45
C VAL A 20 11.89 -4.89 -9.80
N LEU A 21 12.97 -4.33 -10.36
CA LEU A 21 14.29 -4.35 -9.76
C LEU A 21 14.48 -3.08 -8.93
N GLN A 22 14.69 -3.25 -7.63
CA GLN A 22 14.87 -2.14 -6.70
C GLN A 22 15.90 -2.49 -5.63
N GLN A 23 16.44 -1.47 -4.95
CA GLN A 23 17.24 -1.72 -3.75
C GLN A 23 16.35 -2.28 -2.64
N HIS A 24 16.89 -3.21 -1.84
CA HIS A 24 16.16 -3.84 -0.73
C HIS A 24 15.55 -2.84 0.27
N THR A 25 16.23 -1.71 0.49
CA THR A 25 15.83 -0.63 1.41
C THR A 25 14.76 0.31 0.84
N ALA A 26 14.50 0.25 -0.46
CA ALA A 26 13.51 1.11 -1.10
C ALA A 26 12.08 0.67 -0.74
N ALA A 27 11.17 1.65 -0.70
CA ALA A 27 9.75 1.38 -0.50
C ALA A 27 9.22 0.50 -1.66
N PRO A 28 8.35 -0.49 -1.39
CA PRO A 28 7.88 -1.43 -2.41
C PRO A 28 7.20 -0.76 -3.62
N THR A 29 6.46 0.33 -3.38
CA THR A 29 5.76 1.12 -4.41
C THR A 29 6.57 2.36 -4.84
N GLY A 30 7.77 2.53 -4.31
CA GLY A 30 8.65 3.66 -4.60
C GLY A 30 9.41 3.54 -5.91
N GLY A 31 10.51 4.30 -5.99
CA GLY A 31 11.42 4.29 -7.14
C GLY A 31 12.03 2.92 -7.38
N HIS A 32 12.17 2.56 -8.66
CA HIS A 32 12.79 1.32 -9.11
C HIS A 32 13.82 1.62 -10.20
N VAL A 33 14.82 0.76 -10.32
CA VAL A 33 15.89 0.89 -11.32
C VAL A 33 15.39 0.45 -12.70
N ALA A 34 14.64 -0.65 -12.75
CA ALA A 34 14.10 -1.18 -14.00
C ALA A 34 12.79 -1.94 -13.79
N LEU A 35 11.86 -1.78 -14.74
CA LEU A 35 10.62 -2.55 -14.83
C LEU A 35 10.85 -3.79 -15.70
N LEU A 36 10.81 -4.96 -15.05
CA LEU A 36 11.08 -6.26 -15.67
C LEU A 36 9.80 -6.94 -16.18
N GLY A 37 8.63 -6.56 -15.67
CA GLY A 37 7.36 -7.11 -16.14
C GLY A 37 6.15 -6.71 -15.31
N SER A 38 5.03 -7.33 -15.61
CA SER A 38 3.77 -7.23 -14.86
C SER A 38 3.18 -8.62 -14.63
N TYR A 39 2.37 -8.72 -13.58
CA TYR A 39 1.63 -9.91 -13.23
C TYR A 39 0.24 -9.52 -12.75
N ASP A 40 -0.79 -10.08 -13.37
CA ASP A 40 -2.16 -9.94 -12.92
C ASP A 40 -2.60 -11.21 -12.18
N PRO A 41 -2.88 -11.15 -10.87
CA PRO A 41 -3.30 -12.32 -10.10
C PRO A 41 -4.72 -12.78 -10.43
N HIS A 42 -5.57 -11.92 -11.02
CA HIS A 42 -6.95 -12.26 -11.34
C HIS A 42 -7.07 -13.04 -12.63
N SER A 43 -6.38 -12.58 -13.68
CA SER A 43 -6.31 -13.27 -14.98
C SER A 43 -5.20 -14.33 -15.02
N LYS A 44 -4.28 -14.33 -14.04
CA LYS A 44 -3.09 -15.20 -13.98
C LYS A 44 -2.14 -15.01 -15.17
N ILE A 45 -2.21 -13.85 -15.82
CA ILE A 45 -1.36 -13.50 -16.96
C ILE A 45 -0.08 -12.81 -16.44
N ALA A 46 1.07 -13.31 -16.88
CA ALA A 46 2.36 -12.69 -16.64
C ALA A 46 2.94 -12.14 -17.95
N VAL A 47 3.39 -10.89 -17.93
CA VAL A 47 4.13 -10.28 -19.03
C VAL A 47 5.54 -9.99 -18.53
N LEU A 48 6.49 -10.84 -18.93
CA LEU A 48 7.87 -10.80 -18.42
C LEU A 48 8.86 -10.52 -19.56
N LYS A 49 9.85 -9.66 -19.29
CA LYS A 49 10.98 -9.41 -20.17
C LYS A 49 12.11 -10.38 -19.81
N ALA A 50 12.07 -11.58 -20.38
CA ALA A 50 12.96 -12.68 -20.04
C ALA A 50 14.45 -12.30 -20.15
N ASP A 51 14.84 -11.57 -21.19
CA ASP A 51 16.24 -11.19 -21.45
C ASP A 51 16.80 -10.34 -20.30
N LYS A 52 16.06 -9.28 -19.92
CA LYS A 52 16.45 -8.41 -18.81
C LYS A 52 16.50 -9.15 -17.49
N ILE A 53 15.55 -10.05 -17.23
CA ILE A 53 15.52 -10.83 -15.98
C ILE A 53 16.79 -11.69 -15.87
N LYS A 54 17.16 -12.39 -16.93
CA LYS A 54 18.37 -13.23 -16.97
C LYS A 54 19.64 -12.40 -16.77
N GLU A 55 19.75 -11.25 -17.42
CA GLU A 55 20.89 -10.34 -17.23
C GLU A 55 21.06 -9.89 -15.78
N TRP A 56 19.97 -9.52 -15.10
CA TRP A 56 20.05 -9.05 -13.72
C TRP A 56 20.35 -10.17 -12.74
N ILE A 57 19.84 -11.38 -13.00
CA ILE A 57 20.19 -12.56 -12.20
C ILE A 57 21.68 -12.88 -12.36
N ALA A 58 22.22 -12.81 -13.59
CA ALA A 58 23.65 -13.00 -13.83
C ALA A 58 24.51 -11.95 -13.11
N LYS A 59 24.01 -10.71 -12.97
CA LYS A 59 24.66 -9.64 -12.18
C LYS A 59 24.53 -9.83 -10.66
N GLY A 60 23.89 -10.89 -10.18
CA GLY A 60 23.74 -11.20 -8.76
C GLY A 60 22.53 -10.56 -8.08
N ALA A 61 21.53 -10.09 -8.84
CA ALA A 61 20.28 -9.61 -8.24
C ALA A 61 19.56 -10.77 -7.54
N GLN A 62 19.15 -10.54 -6.28
CA GLN A 62 18.40 -11.53 -5.52
C GLN A 62 16.93 -11.52 -5.95
N VAL A 63 16.31 -12.69 -6.04
CA VAL A 63 14.89 -12.83 -6.43
C VAL A 63 14.07 -13.27 -5.22
N SER A 64 12.93 -12.66 -4.98
CA SER A 64 12.01 -13.13 -3.92
C SER A 64 11.40 -14.49 -4.27
N ASP A 65 11.03 -15.29 -3.27
CA ASP A 65 10.52 -16.65 -3.51
C ASP A 65 9.26 -16.69 -4.39
N SER A 66 8.34 -15.75 -4.19
CA SER A 66 7.14 -15.64 -5.02
C SER A 66 7.46 -15.26 -6.47
N ALA A 67 8.43 -14.37 -6.71
CA ALA A 67 8.84 -13.98 -8.05
C ALA A 67 9.59 -15.12 -8.75
N TYR A 68 10.46 -15.82 -8.00
CA TYR A 68 11.14 -17.02 -8.49
C TYR A 68 10.13 -18.09 -8.92
N ASN A 69 9.08 -18.32 -8.13
CA ASN A 69 8.01 -19.25 -8.47
C ASN A 69 7.23 -18.85 -9.72
N LEU A 70 7.08 -17.55 -9.99
CA LEU A 70 6.49 -17.07 -11.25
C LEU A 70 7.43 -17.36 -12.43
N PHE A 71 8.72 -17.08 -12.28
CA PHE A 71 9.70 -17.33 -13.33
C PHE A 71 9.85 -18.82 -13.68
N VAL A 72 9.73 -19.70 -12.68
CA VAL A 72 9.70 -21.16 -12.89
C VAL A 72 8.43 -21.59 -13.62
N LYS A 73 7.28 -20.97 -13.35
CA LYS A 73 6.01 -21.29 -14.05
C LYS A 73 6.06 -20.88 -15.53
N GLU A 74 6.64 -19.71 -15.81
CA GLU A 74 6.77 -19.15 -17.16
C GLU A 74 7.98 -19.72 -17.94
N GLY A 75 8.78 -20.61 -17.33
CA GLY A 75 9.95 -21.22 -17.98
C GLY A 75 11.14 -20.28 -18.18
N VAL A 76 11.20 -19.14 -17.48
CA VAL A 76 12.33 -18.19 -17.56
C VAL A 76 13.55 -18.73 -16.80
N ILE A 77 13.31 -19.45 -15.71
CA ILE A 77 14.33 -20.09 -14.88
C ILE A 77 13.95 -21.55 -14.68
N GLU A 78 14.91 -22.45 -14.87
CA GLU A 78 14.74 -23.87 -14.57
C GLU A 78 15.05 -24.12 -13.09
N GLY A 79 14.10 -24.69 -12.37
CA GLY A 79 14.30 -25.02 -10.96
C GLY A 79 13.04 -25.50 -10.23
N LYS A 80 13.24 -26.02 -9.03
CA LYS A 80 12.14 -26.43 -8.15
C LYS A 80 11.50 -25.19 -7.50
N LYS A 81 10.17 -25.16 -7.44
CA LYS A 81 9.43 -24.08 -6.75
C LYS A 81 9.84 -24.01 -5.28
N ARG A 82 10.07 -22.79 -4.77
CA ARG A 82 10.36 -22.53 -3.36
C ARG A 82 9.05 -22.48 -2.59
N ALA A 83 8.98 -23.18 -1.46
CA ALA A 83 7.79 -23.15 -0.62
C ALA A 83 7.71 -21.84 0.15
N VAL A 84 6.71 -21.01 -0.15
CA VAL A 84 6.41 -19.80 0.63
C VAL A 84 5.50 -20.21 1.77
N LYS A 85 6.08 -20.61 2.89
CA LYS A 85 5.33 -20.92 4.12
C LYS A 85 5.08 -19.61 4.85
N MET A 86 3.84 -19.17 4.95
CA MET A 86 3.51 -18.14 5.93
C MET A 86 3.64 -18.79 7.30
N ALA A 87 4.58 -18.31 8.12
CA ALA A 87 4.63 -18.70 9.51
C ALA A 87 3.28 -18.30 10.13
N LYS A 88 2.50 -19.29 10.58
CA LYS A 88 1.30 -19.04 11.37
C LYS A 88 1.78 -18.31 12.62
N VAL A 89 1.36 -17.05 12.78
CA VAL A 89 1.55 -16.33 14.04
C VAL A 89 0.80 -17.13 15.09
N VAL A 90 1.54 -17.86 15.92
CA VAL A 90 1.01 -18.44 17.15
C VAL A 90 0.90 -17.26 18.09
N VAL A 91 -0.33 -16.82 18.35
CA VAL A 91 -0.62 -15.86 19.41
C VAL A 91 -0.54 -16.65 20.71
N PRO A 92 0.46 -16.46 21.59
CA PRO A 92 0.36 -17.01 22.93
C PRO A 92 -0.75 -16.28 23.68
N GLU A 93 -1.81 -17.02 24.02
CA GLU A 93 -2.83 -16.61 24.99
C GLU A 93 -2.21 -16.55 26.39
N ALA A 94 -1.57 -15.43 26.74
CA ALA A 94 -1.14 -15.15 28.11
C ALA A 94 -0.86 -13.65 28.30
N SER A 95 -1.91 -12.81 28.34
CA SER A 95 -1.86 -11.48 29.01
C SER A 95 -3.25 -10.83 29.11
N VAL A 96 -4.28 -11.56 29.55
CA VAL A 96 -5.56 -10.97 29.97
C VAL A 96 -5.88 -11.35 31.41
N GLU A 97 -5.10 -10.81 32.34
CA GLU A 97 -5.52 -10.58 33.73
C GLU A 97 -4.84 -9.30 34.21
N GLY A 98 -5.62 -8.29 34.63
CA GLY A 98 -5.10 -7.14 35.37
C GLY A 98 -5.72 -5.79 35.03
N GLU A 99 -6.68 -5.39 35.86
CA GLU A 99 -7.04 -4.02 36.25
C GLU A 99 -8.15 -3.25 35.49
N THR A 100 -9.24 -3.12 36.25
CA THR A 100 -10.45 -2.34 36.07
C THR A 100 -10.34 -0.97 36.77
N LYS A 101 -10.76 0.09 36.04
CA LYS A 101 -11.37 1.39 36.46
C LYS A 101 -10.50 2.45 37.17
N PRO A 102 -10.86 3.76 37.14
CA PRO A 102 -12.02 4.43 36.47
C PRO A 102 -11.68 5.70 35.64
N ALA A 103 -12.65 6.12 34.84
CA ALA A 103 -12.73 7.42 34.17
C ALA A 103 -13.71 8.34 34.94
N GLU A 104 -13.28 9.55 35.30
CA GLU A 104 -14.11 10.75 35.54
C GLU A 104 -13.19 12.00 35.59
N GLU A 105 -13.74 13.21 35.33
CA GLU A 105 -13.08 14.51 35.04
C GLU A 105 -12.69 14.64 33.55
N VAL A 106 -13.38 15.39 32.67
CA VAL A 106 -13.59 16.84 32.69
C VAL A 106 -14.86 17.20 31.89
N LYS A 107 -15.91 17.67 32.58
CA LYS A 107 -17.00 18.48 31.99
C LYS A 107 -17.69 19.29 33.09
N VAL A 108 -17.12 20.44 33.51
CA VAL A 108 -17.84 21.66 33.92
C VAL A 108 -16.83 22.82 33.92
N GLU A 109 -16.79 23.63 32.86
CA GLU A 109 -16.56 25.07 33.01
C GLU A 109 -17.32 25.78 31.88
N GLU A 110 -18.55 26.10 32.23
CA GLU A 110 -19.53 26.85 31.48
C GLU A 110 -19.21 28.36 31.61
N LYS A 111 -19.65 29.16 30.62
CA LYS A 111 -19.90 30.60 30.67
C LYS A 111 -18.71 31.58 30.62
N LYS A 112 -18.42 32.05 29.41
CA LYS A 112 -18.42 33.49 29.12
C LYS A 112 -18.78 33.74 27.66
N ALA A 113 -19.70 34.70 27.42
CA ALA A 113 -20.07 35.31 26.15
C ALA A 113 -21.22 34.68 25.35
N GLU A 114 -22.40 34.64 25.97
CA GLU A 114 -23.62 35.12 25.30
C GLU A 114 -23.77 36.62 25.66
N GLU A 115 -24.41 37.41 24.78
CA GLU A 115 -24.59 38.89 24.79
C GLU A 115 -23.45 39.77 24.25
N VAL A 116 -23.43 40.00 22.93
CA VAL A 116 -23.83 41.32 22.38
C VAL A 116 -24.72 41.07 21.16
N LYS A 117 -26.01 41.33 21.39
CA LYS A 117 -27.10 41.50 20.42
C LYS A 117 -27.01 42.91 19.80
N THR A 118 -27.80 43.16 18.75
CA THR A 118 -28.00 44.41 17.95
C THR A 118 -27.02 44.56 16.79
N GLU A 119 -27.41 44.80 15.54
CA GLU A 119 -28.68 45.15 14.87
C GLU A 119 -28.36 44.90 13.37
N GLU A 120 -29.22 44.24 12.59
CA GLU A 120 -30.07 44.90 11.56
C GLU A 120 -29.22 45.52 10.41
N VAL A 121 -29.39 45.18 9.13
CA VAL A 121 -30.50 45.61 8.27
C VAL A 121 -30.30 44.92 6.90
N ALA A 122 -31.29 44.17 6.40
CA ALA A 122 -31.57 44.03 4.96
C ALA A 122 -32.25 45.33 4.48
N PRO A 123 -32.23 45.79 3.21
CA PRO A 123 -32.15 44.98 1.98
C PRO A 123 -31.39 45.67 0.80
N ALA A 124 -31.24 44.99 -0.34
CA ALA A 124 -31.04 45.65 -1.63
C ALA A 124 -31.76 44.86 -2.72
N VAL A 125 -33.00 45.27 -3.00
CA VAL A 125 -33.69 45.05 -4.26
C VAL A 125 -33.68 46.41 -4.95
N GLU A 126 -33.02 46.54 -6.09
CA GLU A 126 -33.51 47.47 -7.12
C GLU A 126 -33.03 47.03 -8.52
N GLU A 127 -34.01 46.92 -9.39
CA GLU A 127 -33.91 46.70 -10.81
C GLU A 127 -33.26 47.89 -11.55
N THR A 128 -32.96 47.63 -12.84
CA THR A 128 -32.75 48.56 -13.97
C THR A 128 -31.30 48.85 -14.36
N LYS A 129 -30.87 48.29 -15.51
CA LYS A 129 -30.84 49.01 -16.82
C LYS A 129 -30.06 48.20 -17.87
N ALA A 130 -30.75 47.93 -18.98
CA ALA A 130 -30.30 47.83 -20.38
C ALA A 130 -28.88 47.32 -20.71
N GLU A 131 -28.79 46.27 -21.51
CA GLU A 131 -28.41 46.30 -22.94
C GLU A 131 -28.80 44.98 -23.62
#